data_AF-A0AAP5LT51-F1
#
_entry.id   AF-A0AAP5LT51-F1
#
_cell.length_a   1.000
_cell.length_b   1.000
_cell.length_c   1.000
_cell.angle_alpha   90.00
_cell.angle_beta   90.00
_cell.angle_gamma   90.00
#
_symmetry.space_group_name_H-M   'P 1'
#
loop_
_entity.id
_entity.type
_entity.pdbx_description
1 polymer ?
#
loop_
_entity_poly.entity_id
_entity_poly.type
_entity_poly.pdbx_seq_one_letter_code
_entity_poly.pdbx_strand_id
1 'polypeptide(L)'
;MGITKEVLRPYVDLVRARIEKNAGNPTWTTCDDRWQAVVAHAKGILAAANRGVPGSRNERTAANAIVRLAADVEPRVVVETVLAMYMLMDLEPRRFRSDGAFRRQLARRVMRLSEVNVAEWYDHQTGRTKRTYRDFTPGAADIIAGWLVETLGAVGLHLAKLHLADIEKTRQEKADFHKALTDLA
;
A
#
# COMPACT_ATOMS: atom_id res chain seq x y z
N MET A 1 4.27 7.70 -15.10
CA MET A 1 3.93 6.26 -15.09
C MET A 1 3.43 5.88 -13.71
N GLY A 2 2.44 4.99 -13.62
CA GLY A 2 1.94 4.49 -12.33
C GLY A 2 2.76 3.31 -11.81
N ILE A 3 2.67 3.02 -10.51
CA ILE A 3 3.30 1.84 -9.93
C ILE A 3 2.46 0.60 -10.24
N THR A 4 3.00 -0.33 -11.02
CA THR A 4 2.32 -1.58 -11.38
C THR A 4 2.53 -2.66 -10.32
N LYS A 5 1.79 -3.78 -10.44
CA LYS A 5 1.97 -4.93 -9.52
C LYS A 5 3.36 -5.52 -9.68
N GLU A 6 3.85 -5.56 -10.92
CA GLU A 6 5.14 -6.13 -11.31
C GLU A 6 6.31 -5.30 -10.76
N VAL A 7 6.19 -3.97 -10.81
CA VAL A 7 7.17 -3.06 -10.20
C VAL A 7 7.22 -3.25 -8.68
N LEU A 8 6.07 -3.46 -8.04
CA LEU A 8 6.00 -3.58 -6.58
C LEU A 8 6.37 -4.97 -6.04
N ARG A 9 6.24 -6.02 -6.86
CA ARG A 9 6.48 -7.42 -6.47
C ARG A 9 7.78 -7.64 -5.67
N PRO A 10 8.97 -7.21 -6.12
CA PRO A 10 10.19 -7.45 -5.35
C PRO A 10 10.16 -6.81 -3.94
N TYR A 11 9.46 -5.68 -3.78
CA TYR A 11 9.32 -5.01 -2.49
C TYR A 11 8.33 -5.73 -1.58
N VAL A 12 7.27 -6.33 -2.14
CA VAL A 12 6.36 -7.22 -1.40
C VAL A 12 7.11 -8.44 -0.90
N ASP A 13 7.95 -9.04 -1.74
CA ASP A 13 8.74 -10.22 -1.37
C ASP A 13 9.72 -9.90 -0.22
N LEU A 14 10.36 -8.72 -0.25
CA LEU A 14 11.20 -8.24 0.85
C LEU A 14 10.42 -8.06 2.16
N VAL A 15 9.21 -7.48 2.08
CA VAL A 15 8.34 -7.31 3.25
C VAL A 15 7.94 -8.67 3.82
N ARG A 16 7.54 -9.61 2.97
CA ARG A 16 7.16 -10.98 3.39
C ARG A 16 8.30 -11.70 4.06
N ALA A 17 9.50 -11.68 3.47
CA ALA A 17 10.70 -12.27 4.07
C ALA A 17 11.01 -11.65 5.44
N ARG A 18 10.77 -10.34 5.61
CA ARG A 18 10.98 -9.66 6.90
C ARG A 18 9.93 -10.04 7.94
N ILE A 19 8.68 -10.18 7.54
CA ILE A 19 7.60 -10.68 8.41
C ILE A 19 7.91 -12.10 8.85
N GLU A 20 8.27 -12.99 7.92
CA GLU A 20 8.62 -14.39 8.20
C GLU A 20 9.82 -14.50 9.16
N LYS A 21 10.89 -13.74 8.91
CA LYS A 21 12.06 -13.66 9.82
C LYS A 21 11.68 -13.23 11.23
N ASN A 22 10.58 -12.50 11.40
CA ASN A 22 10.12 -11.95 12.68
C ASN A 22 8.67 -12.35 12.97
N ALA A 23 8.27 -13.58 12.63
CA ALA A 23 6.85 -13.97 12.63
C ALA A 23 6.15 -13.77 13.99
N GLY A 24 6.88 -13.92 15.09
CA GLY A 24 6.37 -13.72 16.46
C GLY A 24 6.29 -12.26 16.91
N ASN A 25 6.66 -11.28 16.07
CA ASN A 25 6.61 -9.88 16.47
C ASN A 25 5.16 -9.34 16.46
N PRO A 26 4.64 -8.81 17.59
CA PRO A 26 3.25 -8.36 17.70
C PRO A 26 2.91 -7.16 16.79
N THR A 27 3.91 -6.51 16.21
CA THR A 27 3.73 -5.43 15.24
C THR A 27 2.87 -5.87 14.05
N TRP A 28 3.01 -7.12 13.60
CA TRP A 28 2.28 -7.60 12.42
C TRP A 28 0.78 -7.74 12.67
N THR A 29 0.39 -8.28 13.82
CA THR A 29 -1.02 -8.30 14.25
C THR A 29 -1.53 -6.88 14.47
N THR A 30 -0.73 -6.02 15.10
CA THR A 30 -1.09 -4.61 15.30
C THR A 30 -1.35 -3.88 13.97
N CYS A 31 -0.59 -4.17 12.92
CA CYS A 31 -0.84 -3.62 11.59
C CYS A 31 -2.19 -4.08 11.01
N ASP A 32 -2.53 -5.36 11.17
CA ASP A 32 -3.82 -5.88 10.69
C ASP A 32 -4.98 -5.26 11.48
N ASP A 33 -4.84 -5.13 12.80
CA ASP A 33 -5.84 -4.50 13.67
C ASP A 33 -6.05 -3.03 13.31
N ARG A 34 -4.95 -2.31 13.02
CA ARG A 34 -5.02 -0.91 12.55
C ARG A 34 -5.73 -0.81 11.21
N TRP A 35 -5.49 -1.74 10.28
CA TRP A 35 -6.26 -1.79 9.04
C TRP A 35 -7.74 -2.04 9.31
N GLN A 36 -8.08 -2.98 10.20
CA GLN A 36 -9.48 -3.24 10.57
C GLN A 36 -10.14 -2.03 11.22
N ALA A 37 -9.41 -1.22 11.99
CA ALA A 37 -9.92 0.04 12.51
C ALA A 37 -10.27 1.05 11.39
N VAL A 38 -9.48 1.12 10.31
CA VAL A 38 -9.82 1.92 9.11
C VAL A 38 -11.11 1.41 8.46
N VAL A 39 -11.26 0.09 8.34
CA VAL A 39 -12.47 -0.53 7.79
C VAL A 39 -13.69 -0.21 8.67
N ALA A 40 -13.56 -0.30 10.00
CA ALA A 40 -14.62 0.05 10.93
C ALA A 40 -15.01 1.53 10.84
N HIS A 41 -14.03 2.43 10.74
CA HIS A 41 -14.26 3.86 10.52
C HIS A 41 -15.03 4.12 9.21
N ALA A 42 -14.60 3.49 8.11
CA ALA A 42 -15.28 3.59 6.81
C ALA A 42 -16.73 3.08 6.88
N LYS A 43 -16.98 1.96 7.56
CA LYS A 43 -18.35 1.46 7.80
C LYS A 43 -19.19 2.48 8.58
N GLY A 44 -18.60 3.14 9.57
CA GLY A 44 -19.24 4.21 10.35
C GLY A 44 -19.70 5.40 9.50
N ILE A 45 -18.84 5.85 8.57
CA ILE A 45 -19.17 6.92 7.61
C ILE A 45 -20.36 6.52 6.73
N LEU A 46 -20.36 5.32 6.18
CA LEU A 46 -21.45 4.84 5.32
C LEU A 46 -22.76 4.68 6.11
N ALA A 47 -22.68 4.19 7.35
CA ALA A 47 -23.84 4.06 8.22
C ALA A 47 -24.46 5.43 8.56
N ALA A 48 -23.65 6.46 8.81
CA ALA A 48 -24.13 7.83 9.01
C ALA A 48 -24.81 8.39 7.76
N ALA A 49 -24.22 8.19 6.59
CA ALA A 49 -24.81 8.60 5.31
C ALA A 49 -26.17 7.92 5.05
N ASN A 50 -26.30 6.63 5.35
CA ASN A 50 -27.57 5.89 5.21
C ASN A 50 -28.66 6.40 6.17
N ARG A 51 -28.29 7.00 7.30
CA ARG A 51 -29.21 7.67 8.22
C ARG A 51 -29.55 9.11 7.80
N GLY A 52 -29.08 9.56 6.63
CA GLY A 52 -29.34 10.90 6.12
C GLY A 52 -28.46 12.00 6.72
N VAL A 53 -27.39 11.65 7.44
CA VAL A 53 -26.44 12.64 7.97
C VAL A 53 -25.68 13.28 6.80
N PRO A 54 -25.70 14.62 6.64
CA PRO A 54 -24.92 15.31 5.63
C PRO A 54 -23.42 15.02 5.79
N GLY A 55 -22.72 14.80 4.67
CA GLY A 55 -21.29 14.47 4.70
C GLY A 55 -20.60 14.63 3.35
N SER A 56 -19.27 14.61 3.36
CA SER A 56 -18.46 14.82 2.17
C SER A 56 -18.68 13.71 1.14
N ARG A 57 -18.87 14.09 -0.14
CA ARG A 57 -18.98 13.12 -1.24
C ARG A 57 -17.68 12.34 -1.44
N ASN A 58 -16.53 12.99 -1.28
CA ASN A 58 -15.22 12.36 -1.43
C ASN A 58 -14.98 11.35 -0.29
N GLU A 59 -15.38 11.70 0.93
CA GLU A 59 -15.26 10.82 2.10
C GLU A 59 -16.17 9.58 1.97
N ARG A 60 -17.41 9.76 1.52
CA ARG A 60 -18.29 8.62 1.22
C ARG A 60 -17.74 7.72 0.12
N THR A 61 -17.15 8.31 -0.92
CA THR A 61 -16.48 7.56 -2.01
C THR A 61 -15.29 6.76 -1.46
N ALA A 62 -14.46 7.38 -0.64
CA ALA A 62 -13.31 6.73 0.01
C ALA A 62 -13.75 5.60 0.94
N ALA A 63 -14.76 5.84 1.77
CA ALA A 63 -15.31 4.85 2.70
C ALA A 63 -15.89 3.64 1.95
N ASN A 64 -16.65 3.87 0.87
CA ASN A 64 -17.19 2.78 0.04
C ASN A 64 -16.06 1.93 -0.56
N ALA A 65 -15.00 2.58 -1.04
CA ALA A 65 -13.84 1.89 -1.60
C ALA A 65 -13.13 1.00 -0.58
N ILE A 66 -12.87 1.51 0.63
CA ILE A 66 -12.25 0.75 1.72
C ILE A 66 -13.10 -0.46 2.12
N VAL A 67 -14.41 -0.27 2.29
CA VAL A 67 -15.32 -1.35 2.70
C VAL A 67 -15.38 -2.47 1.65
N ARG A 68 -15.44 -2.12 0.37
CA ARG A 68 -15.42 -3.10 -0.71
C ARG A 68 -14.05 -3.81 -0.81
N LEU A 69 -12.95 -3.06 -0.72
CA LEU A 69 -11.61 -3.66 -0.70
C LEU A 69 -11.48 -4.69 0.42
N ALA A 70 -11.97 -4.36 1.62
CA ALA A 70 -11.92 -5.25 2.78
C ALA A 70 -12.84 -6.47 2.68
N ALA A 71 -13.80 -6.48 1.74
CA ALA A 71 -14.63 -7.65 1.47
C ALA A 71 -13.88 -8.67 0.59
N ASP A 72 -13.02 -8.18 -0.31
CA ASP A 72 -12.36 -9.00 -1.33
C ASP A 72 -10.90 -9.35 -1.00
N VAL A 73 -10.27 -8.61 -0.08
CA VAL A 73 -8.82 -8.67 0.16
C VAL A 73 -8.53 -8.83 1.65
N GLU A 74 -7.71 -9.83 1.96
CA GLU A 74 -7.22 -10.07 3.32
C GLU A 74 -6.42 -8.89 3.88
N PRO A 75 -6.55 -8.57 5.19
CA PRO A 75 -5.82 -7.48 5.85
C PRO A 75 -4.32 -7.51 5.58
N ARG A 76 -3.70 -8.70 5.69
CA ARG A 76 -2.27 -8.88 5.53
C ARG A 76 -1.79 -8.44 4.14
N VAL A 77 -2.57 -8.71 3.08
CA VAL A 77 -2.22 -8.32 1.71
C VAL A 77 -2.22 -6.80 1.55
N VAL A 78 -3.16 -6.10 2.20
CA VAL A 78 -3.19 -4.63 2.22
C VAL A 78 -1.96 -4.08 2.96
N VAL A 79 -1.67 -4.62 4.15
CA VAL A 79 -0.50 -4.24 4.95
C VAL A 79 0.79 -4.43 4.16
N GLU A 80 1.02 -5.61 3.60
CA GLU A 80 2.19 -5.91 2.77
C GLU A 80 2.35 -4.91 1.61
N THR A 81 1.25 -4.59 0.92
CA THR A 81 1.26 -3.65 -0.20
C THR A 81 1.63 -2.23 0.26
N VAL A 82 1.10 -1.76 1.38
CA VAL A 82 1.42 -0.45 1.93
C VAL A 82 2.89 -0.39 2.35
N LEU A 83 3.38 -1.38 3.10
CA LEU A 83 4.77 -1.44 3.54
C LEU A 83 5.73 -1.53 2.35
N ALA A 84 5.38 -2.29 1.31
CA ALA A 84 6.17 -2.38 0.08
C ALA A 84 6.23 -1.04 -0.68
N MET A 85 5.15 -0.25 -0.66
CA MET A 85 5.18 1.10 -1.24
C MET A 85 6.17 2.02 -0.50
N TYR A 86 6.24 1.93 0.83
CA TYR A 86 7.25 2.66 1.61
C TYR A 86 8.67 2.17 1.34
N MET A 87 8.86 0.85 1.20
CA MET A 87 10.14 0.26 0.81
C MET A 87 10.60 0.79 -0.57
N LEU A 88 9.69 0.83 -1.54
CA LEU A 88 9.95 1.39 -2.87
C LEU A 88 10.27 2.88 -2.82
N MET A 89 9.59 3.65 -1.96
CA MET A 89 9.84 5.08 -1.79
C MET A 89 11.26 5.36 -1.29
N ASP A 90 11.75 4.54 -0.36
CA ASP A 90 13.08 4.72 0.25
C ASP A 90 14.20 4.22 -0.67
N LEU A 91 13.98 3.09 -1.35
CA LEU A 91 14.97 2.48 -2.25
C LEU A 91 15.03 3.16 -3.63
N GLU A 92 13.91 3.66 -4.13
CA GLU A 92 13.82 4.33 -5.44
C GLU A 92 13.11 5.70 -5.36
N PRO A 93 13.62 6.67 -4.57
CA PRO A 93 12.94 7.95 -4.33
C PRO A 93 12.67 8.75 -5.61
N ARG A 94 13.52 8.59 -6.64
CA ARG A 94 13.38 9.25 -7.94
C ARG A 94 12.08 8.90 -8.68
N ARG A 95 11.39 7.81 -8.28
CA ARG A 95 10.07 7.45 -8.84
C ARG A 95 8.95 8.37 -8.38
N PHE A 96 9.12 9.05 -7.25
CA PHE A 96 8.12 9.93 -6.67
C PHE A 96 8.63 11.37 -6.70
N ARG A 97 7.97 12.22 -7.49
CA ARG A 97 8.33 13.64 -7.60
C ARG A 97 8.06 14.44 -6.32
N SER A 98 7.16 13.94 -5.47
CA SER A 98 6.78 14.57 -4.21
C SER A 98 6.00 13.59 -3.33
N ASP A 99 5.85 13.91 -2.05
CA ASP A 99 5.03 13.15 -1.10
C ASP A 99 3.57 13.03 -1.57
N GLY A 100 3.02 14.08 -2.16
CA GLY A 100 1.68 14.04 -2.76
C GLY A 100 1.60 13.06 -3.93
N ALA A 101 2.66 12.94 -4.74
CA ALA A 101 2.73 11.95 -5.81
C ALA A 101 2.79 10.52 -5.24
N PHE A 102 3.57 10.31 -4.18
CA PHE A 102 3.61 9.05 -3.45
C PHE A 102 2.23 8.67 -2.90
N ARG A 103 1.57 9.56 -2.15
CA ARG A 103 0.24 9.34 -1.54
C ARG A 103 -0.80 8.91 -2.58
N ARG A 104 -0.84 9.58 -3.73
CA ARG A 104 -1.75 9.20 -4.83
C ARG A 104 -1.43 7.83 -5.41
N GLN A 105 -0.15 7.48 -5.57
CA GLN A 105 0.24 6.15 -6.04
C GLN A 105 -0.08 5.07 -5.00
N LEU A 106 0.12 5.35 -3.72
CA LEU A 106 -0.23 4.46 -2.60
C LEU A 106 -1.73 4.12 -2.66
N ALA A 107 -2.60 5.13 -2.66
CA ALA A 107 -4.05 4.91 -2.77
C ALA A 107 -4.41 4.11 -4.03
N ARG A 108 -3.90 4.49 -5.20
CA ARG A 108 -4.16 3.77 -6.47
C ARG A 108 -3.73 2.31 -6.41
N ARG A 109 -2.56 2.02 -5.86
CA ARG A 109 -1.99 0.67 -5.81
C ARG A 109 -2.76 -0.24 -4.85
N VAL A 110 -3.12 0.27 -3.68
CA VAL A 110 -3.93 -0.47 -2.70
C VAL A 110 -5.32 -0.73 -3.26
N MET A 111 -5.97 0.27 -3.88
CA MET A 111 -7.30 0.06 -4.44
C MET A 111 -7.33 -0.90 -5.62
N ARG A 112 -6.22 -1.03 -6.38
CA ARG A 112 -6.05 -2.03 -7.45
C ARG A 112 -5.80 -3.46 -6.93
N LEU A 113 -5.84 -3.70 -5.62
CA LEU A 113 -5.84 -5.07 -5.07
C LEU A 113 -7.19 -5.77 -5.27
N SER A 114 -8.25 -5.00 -5.51
CA SER A 114 -9.61 -5.48 -5.72
C SER A 114 -10.21 -4.80 -6.95
N GLU A 115 -11.39 -5.26 -7.35
CA GLU A 115 -12.14 -4.71 -8.48
C GLU A 115 -12.98 -3.48 -8.09
N VAL A 116 -12.68 -2.84 -6.96
CA VAL A 116 -13.38 -1.67 -6.41
C VAL A 116 -13.56 -0.53 -7.42
N ASN A 117 -12.64 -0.42 -8.37
CA ASN A 117 -12.63 0.60 -9.42
C ASN A 117 -13.12 0.13 -10.79
N VAL A 118 -13.65 -1.09 -10.90
CA VAL A 118 -14.14 -1.60 -12.18
C VAL A 118 -15.54 -1.02 -12.45
N ALA A 119 -15.64 -0.26 -13.53
CA ALA A 119 -16.91 0.04 -14.17
C ALA A 119 -17.10 -0.95 -15.33
N GLU A 120 -18.19 -1.69 -15.32
CA GLU A 120 -18.60 -2.55 -16.43
C GLU A 120 -19.68 -1.83 -17.23
N TRP A 121 -19.52 -1.80 -18.54
CA TRP A 121 -20.57 -1.32 -19.44
C TRP A 121 -20.73 -2.29 -20.60
N TYR A 122 -21.98 -2.55 -20.96
CA TYR A 122 -22.31 -3.42 -22.06
C TYR A 122 -22.16 -2.64 -23.36
N ASP A 123 -21.25 -3.07 -24.23
CA ASP A 123 -21.08 -2.48 -25.55
C ASP A 123 -22.03 -3.17 -26.53
N HIS A 124 -23.14 -2.50 -26.82
CA HIS A 124 -24.17 -2.98 -27.75
C HIS A 124 -23.66 -3.17 -29.18
N GLN A 125 -22.56 -2.51 -29.59
CA GLN A 125 -22.00 -2.67 -30.94
C GLN A 125 -21.11 -3.91 -31.06
N THR A 126 -20.41 -4.29 -29.99
CA THR A 126 -19.52 -5.47 -30.00
C THR A 126 -20.11 -6.70 -29.32
N GLY A 127 -21.27 -6.57 -28.66
CA GLY A 127 -21.93 -7.64 -27.91
C GLY A 127 -21.14 -8.11 -26.69
N ARG A 128 -20.19 -7.31 -26.20
CA ARG A 128 -19.25 -7.66 -25.13
C ARG A 128 -19.36 -6.69 -23.96
N THR A 129 -19.28 -7.20 -22.75
CA THR A 129 -19.11 -6.38 -21.55
C THR A 129 -17.68 -5.86 -21.50
N LYS A 130 -17.51 -4.53 -21.59
CA LYS A 130 -16.22 -3.86 -21.45
C LYS A 130 -16.02 -3.41 -20.00
N ARG A 131 -14.84 -3.72 -19.46
CA ARG A 131 -14.42 -3.33 -18.11
C ARG A 131 -13.48 -2.16 -18.20
N THR A 132 -13.74 -1.08 -17.46
CA THR A 132 -12.85 0.08 -17.37
C THR A 132 -12.55 0.37 -15.91
N TYR A 133 -11.26 0.41 -15.57
CA TYR A 133 -10.83 0.83 -14.25
C TYR A 133 -10.90 2.36 -14.18
N ARG A 134 -11.87 2.88 -13.43
CA ARG A 134 -11.98 4.33 -13.18
C ARG A 134 -11.00 4.73 -12.09
N ASP A 135 -10.26 5.81 -12.33
CA ASP A 135 -9.51 6.47 -11.27
C ASP A 135 -10.47 7.13 -10.27
N PHE A 136 -10.11 7.15 -8.99
CA PHE A 136 -10.83 7.92 -7.99
C PHE A 136 -10.72 9.42 -8.25
N THR A 137 -11.70 10.19 -7.75
CA THR A 137 -11.56 11.64 -7.66
C THR A 137 -10.31 11.98 -6.82
N PRO A 138 -9.59 13.07 -7.12
CA PRO A 138 -8.40 13.45 -6.36
C PRO A 138 -8.66 13.52 -4.84
N GLY A 139 -9.78 14.14 -4.43
CA GLY A 139 -10.13 14.25 -3.02
C GLY A 139 -10.42 12.91 -2.33
N ALA A 140 -11.04 11.94 -3.03
CA ALA A 140 -11.24 10.61 -2.45
C ALA A 140 -9.91 9.84 -2.33
N ALA A 141 -9.04 9.94 -3.34
CA ALA A 141 -7.71 9.33 -3.31
C ALA A 141 -6.84 9.90 -2.18
N ASP A 142 -6.90 11.21 -1.94
CA ASP A 142 -6.15 11.86 -0.87
C ASP A 142 -6.65 11.44 0.52
N ILE A 143 -7.97 11.27 0.71
CA ILE A 143 -8.55 10.75 1.96
C ILE A 143 -8.09 9.31 2.20
N ILE A 144 -8.19 8.43 1.19
CA ILE A 144 -7.72 7.04 1.28
C ILE A 144 -6.23 7.03 1.65
N ALA A 145 -5.41 7.82 0.96
CA ALA A 145 -3.99 7.89 1.26
C ALA A 145 -3.73 8.40 2.68
N GLY A 146 -4.50 9.38 3.15
CA GLY A 146 -4.45 9.88 4.52
C GLY A 146 -4.63 8.78 5.56
N TRP A 147 -5.72 8.02 5.46
CA TRP A 147 -6.00 6.89 6.38
C TRP A 147 -4.89 5.83 6.35
N LEU A 148 -4.36 5.49 5.17
CA LEU A 148 -3.28 4.50 5.04
C LEU A 148 -1.96 5.00 5.66
N VAL A 149 -1.61 6.28 5.43
CA VAL A 149 -0.40 6.90 5.97
C VAL A 149 -0.48 7.00 7.49
N GLU A 150 -1.61 7.44 8.02
CA GLU A 150 -1.83 7.60 9.46
C GLU A 150 -1.71 6.25 10.20
N THR A 151 -2.25 5.19 9.63
CA THR A 151 -2.31 3.89 10.29
C THR A 151 -1.04 3.05 10.13
N LEU A 152 -0.46 3.01 8.93
CA LEU A 152 0.62 2.10 8.58
C LEU A 152 1.93 2.81 8.22
N GLY A 153 1.91 4.14 8.04
CA GLY A 153 3.06 4.87 7.50
C GLY A 153 4.30 4.82 8.38
N ALA A 154 4.14 4.93 9.70
CA ALA A 154 5.26 4.84 10.64
C ALA A 154 5.96 3.47 10.58
N VAL A 155 5.19 2.38 10.45
CA VAL A 155 5.74 1.02 10.32
C VAL A 155 6.45 0.86 8.98
N GLY A 156 5.85 1.36 7.89
CA GLY A 156 6.46 1.34 6.56
C GLY A 156 7.81 2.05 6.52
N LEU A 157 7.89 3.26 7.08
CA LEU A 157 9.13 4.02 7.18
C LEU A 157 10.18 3.31 8.03
N HIS A 158 9.79 2.75 9.17
CA HIS A 158 10.72 2.03 10.03
C HIS A 158 11.28 0.77 9.35
N LEU A 159 10.42 0.01 8.67
CA LEU A 159 10.81 -1.20 7.96
C LEU A 159 11.82 -0.91 6.84
N ALA A 160 11.59 0.15 6.07
CA ALA A 160 12.48 0.58 4.99
C ALA A 160 13.87 0.96 5.53
N LYS A 161 13.93 1.72 6.63
CA LYS A 161 15.19 2.05 7.31
C LYS A 161 15.96 0.82 7.78
N LEU A 162 15.26 -0.14 8.39
CA LEU A 162 15.89 -1.39 8.82
C LEU A 162 16.47 -2.16 7.64
N HIS A 163 15.77 -2.17 6.50
CA HIS A 163 16.26 -2.84 5.30
C HIS A 163 17.49 -2.15 4.69
N LEU A 164 17.51 -0.81 4.64
CA LEU A 164 18.70 -0.06 4.22
C LEU A 164 19.91 -0.35 5.12
N ALA A 165 19.71 -0.42 6.43
CA ALA A 165 20.77 -0.75 7.38
C ALA A 165 21.34 -2.16 7.13
N ASP A 166 20.48 -3.14 6.83
CA ASP A 166 20.92 -4.50 6.48
C ASP A 166 21.72 -4.54 5.16
N ILE A 167 21.30 -3.76 4.15
CA ILE A 167 22.04 -3.63 2.88
C ILE A 167 23.44 -3.08 3.14
N GLU A 168 23.55 -2.00 3.93
CA GLU A 168 24.83 -1.35 4.20
C GLU A 168 25.75 -2.26 5.02
N LYS A 169 25.21 -2.96 6.03
CA LYS A 169 25.97 -3.96 6.80
C LYS A 169 26.53 -5.06 5.89
N THR A 170 25.71 -5.60 4.99
CA THR A 170 26.13 -6.64 4.05
C THR A 170 27.20 -6.13 3.08
N ARG A 171 27.12 -4.85 2.66
CA ARG A 171 28.14 -4.22 1.82
C ARG A 171 29.47 -4.09 2.56
N GLN A 172 29.42 -3.64 3.82
CA GLN A 172 30.61 -3.49 4.65
C GLN A 172 31.30 -4.85 4.88
N GLU A 173 30.54 -5.88 5.24
CA GLU A 173 31.08 -7.25 5.44
C GLU A 173 31.80 -7.77 4.18
N LYS A 174 31.26 -7.50 2.98
CA LYS A 174 31.92 -7.87 1.71
C LYS A 174 33.19 -7.08 1.45
N ALA A 175 33.19 -5.78 1.74
CA ALA A 175 34.37 -4.93 1.59
C ALA A 175 35.49 -5.36 2.55
N ASP A 176 35.14 -5.64 3.80
CA ASP A 176 36.08 -6.13 4.83
C ASP A 176 36.66 -7.50 4.44
N PHE A 177 35.81 -8.41 3.94
CA PHE A 177 36.27 -9.70 3.42
C PHE A 177 37.22 -9.56 2.23
N HIS A 178 36.91 -8.69 1.27
CA HIS A 178 37.78 -8.46 0.11
C HIS A 178 39.12 -7.83 0.51
N LYS A 179 39.12 -6.92 1.49
CA LYS A 179 40.34 -6.36 2.08
C LYS A 179 41.18 -7.46 2.73
N ALA A 180 40.57 -8.29 3.58
CA ALA A 180 41.26 -9.41 4.22
C ALA A 180 41.85 -10.42 3.22
N LEU A 181 41.20 -10.66 2.09
CA LEU A 181 41.75 -11.49 1.00
C LEU A 181 42.96 -10.84 0.33
N THR A 182 42.95 -9.52 0.15
CA THR A 182 44.08 -8.78 -0.45
C THR A 182 45.28 -8.75 0.49
N ASP A 183 45.05 -8.65 1.80
CA ASP A 183 46.11 -8.62 2.82
C ASP A 183 46.80 -10.00 3.03
N LEU A 184 46.28 -11.07 2.42
CA LEU A 184 46.88 -12.42 2.44
C LEU A 184 47.90 -12.66 1.30
N ALA A 185 47.98 -11.76 0.31
CA ALA A 185 48.85 -11.87 -0.87
C ALA A 185 50.14 -11.05 -0.72
#